data_AF-A0A8J7FRB8-F1
#
_entry.id   AF-A0A8J7FRB8-F1
#
_cell.length_a   1.000
_cell.length_b   1.000
_cell.length_c   1.000
_cell.angle_alpha   90.00
_cell.angle_beta   90.00
_cell.angle_gamma   90.00
#
_symmetry.space_group_name_H-M   'P 1'
#
loop_
_entity.id
_entity.type
_entity.pdbx_description
1 polymer ?
#
loop_
_entity_poly.entity_id
_entity_poly.type
_entity_poly.pdbx_seq_one_letter_code
_entity_poly.pdbx_strand_id
1 'polypeptide(L)' 'KSNGYCRALYDRLVEKGKNKKAALIAVCNKLLKLVFGVVKNKTFYHENFVVKIA' A
#
# COMPACT_ATOMS: atom_id res chain seq x y z
N LYS A 1 -10.69 -9.77 5.20
CA LYS A 1 -9.29 -9.66 5.68
C LYS A 1 -8.73 -8.33 5.21
N SER A 2 -8.23 -7.49 6.10
CA SER A 2 -7.64 -6.18 5.75
C SER A 2 -6.14 -6.36 5.46
N ASN A 3 -5.58 -5.62 4.49
CA ASN A 3 -4.15 -5.65 4.20
C ASN A 3 -3.37 -5.09 5.41
N GLY A 4 -2.57 -5.93 6.07
CA GLY A 4 -1.82 -5.57 7.27
C GLY A 4 -0.80 -4.45 7.03
N TYR A 5 -0.18 -4.41 5.84
CA TYR A 5 0.75 -3.36 5.45
C TYR A 5 0.07 -1.99 5.32
N CYS A 6 -1.13 -1.94 4.74
CA CYS A 6 -1.91 -0.71 4.62
C CYS A 6 -2.36 -0.18 5.98
N ARG A 7 -2.69 -1.07 6.92
CA ARG A 7 -3.03 -0.70 8.30
C ARG A 7 -1.80 -0.12 9.02
N ALA A 8 -0.68 -0.82 8.98
CA ALA A 8 0.57 -0.34 9.56
C ALA A 8 1.03 1.00 8.97
N LEU A 9 0.83 1.21 7.66
CA LEU A 9 1.11 2.49 7.00
C LEU A 9 0.24 3.62 7.56
N TYR A 10 -1.07 3.37 7.71
CA TYR A 10 -1.99 4.37 8.27
C TYR A 10 -1.58 4.76 9.68
N ASP A 11 -1.39 3.76 10.56
CA ASP A 11 -1.04 3.99 11.97
C ASP A 11 0.28 4.78 12.07
N ARG A 12 1.32 4.39 11.30
CA ARG A 12 2.60 5.12 11.25
C ARG A 12 2.46 6.57 10.79
N LEU A 13 1.56 6.85 9.84
CA LEU A 13 1.36 8.22 9.34
C LEU A 13 0.64 9.09 10.37
N VAL A 14 -0.33 8.51 11.08
CA VAL A 14 -1.06 9.20 12.16
C VAL A 14 -0.15 9.45 13.35
N GLU A 15 0.68 8.49 13.76
CA GLU A 15 1.69 8.66 14.82
C GLU A 15 2.70 9.77 14.50
N LYS A 16 3.04 9.94 13.21
CA LYS A 16 3.88 11.05 12.73
C LYS A 16 3.17 12.41 12.70
N GLY A 17 1.95 12.51 13.22
CA GLY A 17 1.19 13.75 13.31
C GLY A 17 0.49 14.16 12.00
N LYS A 18 0.39 13.29 10.99
CA LYS A 18 -0.42 13.60 9.81
C LYS A 18 -1.90 13.55 10.15
N ASN A 19 -2.67 14.44 9.52
CA ASN A 19 -4.11 14.39 9.64
C ASN A 19 -4.67 13.05 9.07
N LYS A 20 -5.76 12.57 9.66
CA LYS A 20 -6.34 11.25 9.32
C LYS A 20 -6.76 11.15 7.85
N LYS A 21 -7.26 12.25 7.27
CA LYS A 21 -7.68 12.30 5.85
C LYS A 21 -6.49 12.09 4.90
N ALA A 22 -5.38 12.76 5.12
CA ALA A 22 -4.16 12.61 4.33
C ALA A 22 -3.54 11.23 4.52
N ALA A 23 -3.61 10.67 5.73
CA ALA A 23 -3.18 9.29 5.98
C ALA A 23 -4.03 8.29 5.17
N LEU A 24 -5.36 8.46 5.12
CA LEU A 24 -6.25 7.64 4.29
C LEU A 24 -5.94 7.80 2.79
N ILE A 25 -5.77 9.03 2.30
CA ILE A 25 -5.40 9.29 0.89
C ILE A 25 -4.08 8.60 0.54
N ALA A 26 -3.09 8.63 1.44
CA ALA A 26 -1.82 7.94 1.23
C ALA A 26 -1.98 6.42 1.12
N VAL A 27 -2.86 5.82 1.92
CA VAL A 27 -3.20 4.39 1.84
C VAL A 27 -3.90 4.07 0.52
N CYS A 28 -4.88 4.87 0.11
CA CYS A 28 -5.56 4.71 -1.19
C CYS A 28 -4.56 4.77 -2.35
N ASN A 29 -3.65 5.76 -2.35
CA ASN A 29 -2.61 5.89 -3.36
C ASN A 29 -1.66 4.68 -3.38
N LYS A 30 -1.36 4.08 -2.22
CA LYS A 30 -0.56 2.86 -2.16
C LYS A 30 -1.30 1.68 -2.79
N LEU A 31 -2.60 1.51 -2.50
CA LEU A 31 -3.43 0.44 -3.07
C LEU A 31 -3.54 0.57 -4.60
N LEU A 32 -3.80 1.77 -5.11
CA LEU A 32 -3.85 2.01 -6.55
C LEU A 32 -2.55 1.57 -7.24
N LYS A 33 -1.38 1.97 -6.70
CA LYS A 33 -0.09 1.55 -7.24
C LYS A 33 0.13 0.05 -7.22
N LEU A 34 -0.36 -0.65 -6.19
CA LEU A 34 -0.32 -2.12 -6.12
C LEU A 34 -1.16 -2.73 -7.25
N VAL A 35 -2.41 -2.27 -7.41
CA VAL A 35 -3.30 -2.74 -8.48
C VAL A 35 -2.68 -2.49 -9.85
N PHE A 36 -2.16 -1.29 -10.10
CA PHE A 36 -1.49 -0.96 -11.36
C PHE A 36 -0.28 -1.87 -11.63
N GLY A 37 0.54 -2.18 -10.61
CA GLY A 37 1.67 -3.10 -10.78
C GLY A 37 1.26 -4.53 -11.11
N VAL A 38 0.24 -5.05 -10.42
CA VAL A 38 -0.32 -6.40 -10.63
C VAL A 38 -0.86 -6.53 -12.06
N VAL A 39 -1.70 -5.57 -12.48
CA VAL A 39 -2.29 -5.54 -13.82
C VAL A 39 -1.22 -5.38 -14.91
N LYS A 40 -0.26 -4.45 -14.72
CA LYS A 40 0.83 -4.22 -15.69
C LYS A 40 1.66 -5.47 -15.93
N ASN A 41 1.99 -6.21 -14.87
CA ASN A 41 2.81 -7.40 -14.96
C ASN A 41 2.00 -8.67 -15.29
N LYS A 42 0.67 -8.58 -15.37
CA LYS A 42 -0.23 -9.74 -15.54
C LYS A 42 0.04 -10.84 -14.52
N THR A 43 0.34 -10.45 -13.29
CA THR A 43 0.64 -11.36 -12.17
C THR A 43 -0.46 -11.30 -11.15
N PHE A 44 -0.56 -12.29 -10.27
CA PHE A 44 -1.47 -12.24 -9.13
C PHE A 44 -0.88 -11.40 -7.99
N TYR A 45 -1.75 -10.86 -7.15
CA TYR A 45 -1.33 -10.16 -5.94
C TYR A 45 -0.63 -11.14 -4.97
N HIS A 46 0.57 -10.77 -4.54
CA HIS A 46 1.32 -11.47 -3.50
C HIS A 46 1.63 -10.51 -2.35
N GLU A 47 1.26 -10.89 -1.13
CA GLU A 47 1.42 -10.05 0.06
C GLU A 47 2.88 -9.70 0.34
N ASN A 48 3.79 -10.66 0.14
CA ASN A 48 5.23 -10.52 0.36
C ASN A 48 6.01 -10.43 -0.97
N PHE A 49 5.49 -9.67 -1.95
CA PHE A 49 6.16 -9.50 -3.24
C PHE A 49 7.48 -8.72 -3.08
N VAL A 50 8.60 -9.37 -3.38
CA VAL A 50 9.93 -8.73 -3.44
C VAL A 50 10.24 -8.41 -4.90
N VAL A 51 10.54 -7.15 -5.19
CA VAL A 51 10.92 -6.73 -6.54
C VAL A 51 12.25 -7.41 -6.88
N LYS A 52 12.26 -8.24 -7.94
CA LYS A 52 13.50 -8.72 -8.53
C LYS A 52 14.14 -7.54 -9.28
N ILE A 53 15.15 -6.93 -8.66
CA ILE A 53 15.99 -5.94 -9.33
C ILE A 53 16.95 -6.76 -10.19
N ALA A 54 16.82 -6.63 -11.51
CA ALA A 54 17.74 -7.20 -12.49
C ALA A 54 18.91 -6.23 -12.73
#